data_AF-A0A2U2PD14-F1
#
_entry.id   AF-A0A2U2PD14-F1
#
_cell.length_a   1.000
_cell.length_b   1.000
_cell.length_c   1.000
_cell.angle_alpha   90.00
_cell.angle_beta   90.00
_cell.angle_gamma   90.00
#
_symmetry.space_group_name_H-M   'P 1'
#
loop_
_entity.id
_entity.type
_entity.pdbx_description
1 polymer ?
#
loop_
_entity_poly.entity_id
_entity_poly.type
_entity_poly.pdbx_seq_one_letter_code
_entity_poly.pdbx_strand_id
1 'polypeptide(L)'
;IRFSFLFGLPSIFRGKTAQLPLNTIKSTRLDRFLREQKAESKDIYFQTSISIGKLSHLRLNRVNLYIYDFYLIGKSIHHDLNEMAQDVFSDYDAEIEQTHQPSKNSRRKGKLGKFGQIISQYLNSQSSLAQAIGMDKNKFGRLMYSDSEIIALDLYILTKLLNLDFKLVTEAICGHLYLNSAEEQQRLRDKYQAELDAKKAKRDAGKQKE
;
A
#
# COMPACT_ATOMS: atom_id res chain seq x y z
N ILE A 1 30.61 -51.31 -34.93
CA ILE A 1 29.26 -51.53 -34.37
C ILE A 1 28.91 -50.30 -33.53
N ARG A 2 27.80 -49.62 -33.86
CA ARG A 2 27.37 -48.33 -33.29
C ARG A 2 26.85 -48.50 -31.87
N PHE A 3 27.31 -47.68 -30.92
CA PHE A 3 26.66 -47.52 -29.63
C PHE A 3 25.54 -46.47 -29.76
N SER A 4 24.30 -46.93 -29.63
CA SER A 4 23.12 -46.08 -29.54
C SER A 4 22.99 -45.53 -28.11
N PHE A 5 23.06 -44.21 -27.97
CA PHE A 5 22.56 -43.51 -26.78
C PHE A 5 21.04 -43.48 -26.85
N LEU A 6 20.38 -44.23 -25.98
CA LEU A 6 18.94 -44.10 -25.72
C LEU A 6 18.72 -42.97 -24.72
N PHE A 7 18.13 -41.89 -25.21
CA PHE A 7 17.60 -40.78 -24.44
C PHE A 7 16.50 -41.28 -23.48
N GLY A 8 16.78 -41.27 -22.18
CA GLY A 8 15.76 -41.26 -21.15
C GLY A 8 15.33 -39.81 -20.89
N LEU A 9 14.20 -39.40 -21.47
CA LEU A 9 13.50 -38.18 -21.08
C LEU A 9 12.55 -38.51 -19.92
N PRO A 10 12.72 -37.95 -18.71
CA PRO A 10 11.59 -37.70 -17.87
C PRO A 10 10.91 -36.43 -18.38
N SER A 11 9.82 -36.65 -19.11
CA SER A 11 8.68 -35.75 -19.16
C SER A 11 8.27 -35.37 -17.72
N ILE A 12 7.63 -34.20 -17.59
CA ILE A 12 7.03 -33.62 -16.39
C ILE A 12 7.97 -32.68 -15.62
N PHE A 13 8.08 -31.44 -16.11
CA PHE A 13 7.91 -30.28 -15.24
C PHE A 13 7.12 -29.23 -16.05
N ARG A 14 5.79 -29.38 -16.04
CA ARG A 14 4.91 -28.21 -16.21
C ARG A 14 5.34 -27.24 -15.13
N GLY A 15 5.91 -26.11 -15.52
CA GLY A 15 6.10 -24.97 -14.64
C GLY A 15 4.73 -24.57 -14.10
N LYS A 16 4.35 -25.15 -12.96
CA LYS A 16 3.40 -24.54 -12.05
C LYS A 16 4.10 -23.24 -11.65
N THR A 17 3.69 -22.14 -12.24
CA THR A 17 3.80 -20.84 -11.59
C THR A 17 3.29 -21.07 -10.17
N ALA A 18 4.18 -21.03 -9.19
CA ALA A 18 3.77 -21.01 -7.79
C ALA A 18 2.95 -19.73 -7.64
N GLN A 19 1.63 -19.85 -7.83
CA GLN A 19 0.71 -18.87 -7.30
C GLN A 19 0.90 -18.96 -5.80
N LEU A 20 1.49 -17.90 -5.24
CA LEU A 20 1.65 -17.72 -3.82
C LEU A 20 0.30 -18.06 -3.17
N PRO A 21 0.26 -19.00 -2.22
CA PRO A 21 -0.96 -19.22 -1.47
C PRO A 21 -1.27 -17.90 -0.77
N LEU A 22 -2.38 -17.26 -1.16
CA LEU A 22 -3.04 -16.16 -0.46
C LEU A 22 -3.56 -16.66 0.89
N ASN A 23 -2.66 -17.15 1.74
CA ASN A 23 -2.97 -17.63 3.07
C ASN A 23 -3.08 -16.42 3.99
N THR A 24 -4.26 -15.81 4.00
CA THR A 24 -4.94 -15.29 5.19
C THR A 24 -4.06 -14.70 6.31
N ILE A 25 -3.51 -13.50 6.08
CA ILE A 25 -3.15 -12.59 7.19
C ILE A 25 -4.47 -11.99 7.71
N LYS A 26 -5.06 -12.70 8.70
CA LYS A 26 -6.33 -12.39 9.37
C LYS A 26 -6.11 -11.50 10.59
N SER A 27 -5.47 -10.35 10.43
CA SER A 27 -5.54 -9.23 11.37
C SER A 27 -4.82 -8.06 10.72
N THR A 28 -5.43 -6.90 10.73
CA THR A 28 -4.89 -5.68 10.14
C THR A 28 -3.80 -5.16 11.05
N ARG A 29 -2.53 -5.41 10.70
CA ARG A 29 -1.40 -4.79 11.42
C ARG A 29 -1.55 -3.28 11.51
N LEU A 30 -2.25 -2.64 10.56
CA LEU A 30 -2.69 -1.25 10.65
C LEU A 30 -3.63 -0.96 11.84
N ASP A 31 -4.67 -1.76 12.11
CA ASP A 31 -5.55 -1.51 13.28
C ASP A 31 -4.80 -1.73 14.58
N ARG A 32 -3.98 -2.79 14.67
CA ARG A 32 -3.15 -3.05 15.84
C ARG A 32 -2.20 -1.87 16.10
N PHE A 33 -1.44 -1.48 15.08
CA PHE A 33 -0.52 -0.34 15.14
C PHE A 33 -1.24 0.94 15.57
N LEU A 34 -2.37 1.29 14.94
CA LEU A 34 -3.10 2.50 15.30
C LEU A 34 -3.65 2.46 16.74
N ARG A 35 -3.98 1.28 17.29
CA ARG A 35 -4.37 1.15 18.70
C ARG A 35 -3.19 1.32 19.65
N GLU A 36 -2.03 0.77 19.31
CA GLU A 36 -0.78 0.92 20.08
C GLU A 36 -0.36 2.40 20.15
N GLN A 37 -0.50 3.11 19.03
CA GLN A 37 -0.27 4.57 18.95
C GLN A 37 -1.39 5.41 19.57
N LYS A 38 -2.42 4.79 20.15
CA LYS A 38 -3.62 5.46 20.70
C LYS A 38 -4.28 6.43 19.71
N ALA A 39 -4.18 6.13 18.41
CA ALA A 39 -4.67 6.97 17.35
C ALA A 39 -6.18 6.77 17.14
N GLU A 40 -6.96 7.78 17.52
CA GLU A 40 -8.41 7.75 17.35
C GLU A 40 -8.81 8.12 15.91
N SER A 41 -9.76 7.36 15.33
CA SER A 41 -10.23 7.60 13.96
C SER A 41 -10.80 9.01 13.75
N LYS A 42 -11.34 9.63 14.80
CA LYS A 42 -11.87 11.00 14.73
C LYS A 42 -10.75 12.02 14.53
N ASP A 43 -9.63 11.86 15.23
CA ASP A 43 -8.51 12.79 15.16
C ASP A 43 -7.77 12.65 13.83
N ILE A 44 -7.59 11.41 13.35
CA ILE A 44 -7.08 11.16 11.99
C ILE A 44 -8.01 11.81 10.95
N TYR A 45 -9.33 11.64 11.07
CA TYR A 45 -10.29 12.28 10.17
C TYR A 45 -10.16 13.80 10.16
N PHE A 46 -10.08 14.44 11.33
CA PHE A 46 -9.95 15.89 11.42
C PHE A 46 -8.64 16.38 10.78
N GLN A 47 -7.53 15.67 11.00
CA GLN A 47 -6.23 16.06 10.45
C GLN A 47 -6.06 15.77 8.95
N THR A 48 -6.75 14.78 8.40
CA THR A 48 -6.45 14.24 7.05
C THR A 48 -7.62 14.30 6.07
N SER A 49 -8.84 14.58 6.55
CA SER A 49 -10.09 14.43 5.79
C SER A 49 -10.41 13.00 5.32
N ILE A 50 -9.63 11.99 5.73
CA ILE A 50 -9.95 10.58 5.45
C ILE A 50 -11.18 10.21 6.30
N SER A 51 -12.30 9.91 5.63
CA SER A 51 -13.55 9.66 6.33
C SER A 51 -13.44 8.51 7.33
N ILE A 52 -14.16 8.61 8.45
CA ILE A 52 -14.19 7.57 9.50
C ILE A 52 -14.63 6.21 8.91
N GLY A 53 -15.54 6.21 7.93
CA GLY A 53 -15.95 5.00 7.21
C GLY A 53 -14.79 4.37 6.43
N LYS A 54 -14.01 5.17 5.70
CA LYS A 54 -12.81 4.70 4.99
C LYS A 54 -11.75 4.19 5.99
N LEU A 55 -11.49 4.91 7.08
CA LEU A 55 -10.57 4.47 8.13
C LEU A 55 -10.99 3.13 8.75
N SER A 56 -12.28 2.94 9.01
CA SER A 56 -12.82 1.66 9.48
C SER A 56 -12.57 0.53 8.47
N HIS A 57 -12.80 0.78 7.19
CA HIS A 57 -12.56 -0.22 6.15
C HIS A 57 -11.06 -0.54 5.99
N LEU A 58 -10.18 0.46 6.09
CA LEU A 58 -8.72 0.27 6.07
C LEU A 58 -8.27 -0.56 7.28
N ARG A 59 -8.75 -0.22 8.48
CA ARG A 59 -8.52 -0.97 9.72
C ARG A 59 -9.07 -2.39 9.68
N LEU A 60 -9.98 -2.73 8.78
CA LEU A 60 -10.50 -4.09 8.62
C LEU A 60 -9.95 -4.77 7.36
N ASN A 61 -9.02 -4.13 6.64
CA ASN A 61 -8.44 -4.59 5.38
C ASN A 61 -9.53 -4.96 4.36
N ARG A 62 -10.60 -4.16 4.36
CA ARG A 62 -11.73 -4.28 3.42
C ARG A 62 -11.52 -3.45 2.16
N VAL A 63 -10.58 -2.52 2.19
CA VAL A 63 -10.17 -1.69 1.05
C VAL A 63 -8.66 -1.56 1.03
N ASN A 64 -8.09 -1.36 -0.15
CA ASN A 64 -6.64 -1.18 -0.31
C ASN A 64 -6.15 0.07 0.43
N LEU A 65 -5.02 -0.07 1.12
CA LEU A 65 -4.29 1.04 1.72
C LEU A 65 -3.37 1.67 0.66
N TYR A 66 -3.84 2.75 0.04
CA TYR A 66 -3.05 3.51 -0.92
C TYR A 66 -1.98 4.35 -0.22
N ILE A 67 -0.90 4.66 -0.94
CA ILE A 67 0.27 5.35 -0.37
C ILE A 67 -0.08 6.73 0.20
N TYR A 68 -1.04 7.44 -0.42
CA TYR A 68 -1.51 8.73 0.08
C TYR A 68 -2.22 8.61 1.43
N ASP A 69 -3.07 7.59 1.60
CA ASP A 69 -3.72 7.33 2.87
C ASP A 69 -2.70 6.93 3.93
N PHE A 70 -1.76 6.04 3.58
CA PHE A 70 -0.67 5.63 4.47
C PHE A 70 0.15 6.84 4.96
N TYR A 71 0.59 7.69 4.02
CA TYR A 71 1.40 8.88 4.32
C TYR A 71 0.66 9.88 5.22
N LEU A 72 -0.61 10.19 4.89
CA LEU A 72 -1.41 11.12 5.68
C LEU A 72 -1.70 10.57 7.09
N ILE A 73 -1.97 9.26 7.21
CA ILE A 73 -2.12 8.60 8.51
C ILE A 73 -0.84 8.73 9.31
N GLY A 74 0.32 8.36 8.75
CA GLY A 74 1.62 8.47 9.42
C GLY A 74 1.94 9.88 9.90
N LYS A 75 1.69 10.90 9.06
CA LYS A 75 1.84 12.31 9.47
C LYS A 75 0.90 12.72 10.59
N SER A 76 -0.35 12.24 10.57
CA SER A 76 -1.36 12.65 11.55
C SER A 76 -1.07 12.15 12.97
N ILE A 77 -0.29 11.07 13.07
CA ILE A 77 0.13 10.48 14.35
C ILE A 77 1.60 10.81 14.68
N HIS A 78 2.25 11.66 13.87
CA HIS A 78 3.66 12.04 14.00
C HIS A 78 4.64 10.86 14.06
N HIS A 79 4.38 9.80 13.29
CA HIS A 79 5.23 8.61 13.29
C HIS A 79 6.22 8.63 12.11
N ASP A 80 7.42 8.09 12.34
CA ASP A 80 8.35 7.80 11.24
C ASP A 80 7.76 6.76 10.26
N LEU A 81 7.87 7.05 8.96
CA LEU A 81 7.25 6.24 7.90
C LEU A 81 7.96 4.90 7.69
N ASN A 82 9.26 4.79 7.96
CA ASN A 82 9.96 3.51 7.89
C ASN A 82 9.52 2.59 9.03
N GLU A 83 9.47 3.13 10.25
CA GLU A 83 9.01 2.38 11.43
C GLU A 83 7.56 1.91 11.27
N MET A 84 6.67 2.83 10.85
CA MET A 84 5.28 2.48 10.56
C MET A 84 5.17 1.41 9.48
N ALA A 85 5.96 1.50 8.40
CA ALA A 85 5.92 0.52 7.32
C ALA A 85 6.42 -0.86 7.79
N GLN A 86 7.47 -0.89 8.60
CA GLN A 86 8.00 -2.11 9.21
C GLN A 86 6.96 -2.77 10.12
N ASP A 87 6.26 -2.00 10.96
CA ASP A 87 5.22 -2.55 11.85
C ASP A 87 4.01 -3.05 11.09
N VAL A 88 3.57 -2.29 10.07
CA VAL A 88 2.36 -2.61 9.30
C VAL A 88 2.60 -3.73 8.28
N PHE A 89 3.79 -3.84 7.70
CA PHE A 89 4.09 -4.76 6.58
C PHE A 89 5.14 -5.85 6.88
N SER A 90 5.64 -5.97 8.11
CA SER A 90 6.67 -6.97 8.48
C SER A 90 6.34 -8.43 8.14
N ASP A 91 5.06 -8.79 8.01
CA ASP A 91 4.67 -10.16 7.59
C ASP A 91 5.20 -10.54 6.21
N TYR A 92 5.51 -9.54 5.38
CA TYR A 92 5.99 -9.73 4.01
C TYR A 92 7.51 -9.78 3.90
N ASP A 93 8.25 -9.56 5.00
CA ASP A 93 9.71 -9.60 4.99
C ASP A 93 10.24 -10.99 4.60
N ALA A 94 9.58 -12.06 5.07
CA ALA A 94 9.91 -13.44 4.72
C ALA A 94 9.60 -13.79 3.25
N GLU A 95 8.65 -13.10 2.62
CA GLU A 95 8.30 -13.30 1.21
C GLU A 95 9.30 -12.59 0.27
N ILE A 96 9.88 -11.47 0.73
CA ILE A 96 10.88 -10.68 -0.01
C ILE A 96 12.18 -11.47 -0.20
N GLU A 97 12.60 -12.26 0.80
CA GLU A 97 13.85 -13.05 0.77
C GLU A 97 13.88 -14.15 -0.30
N GLN A 98 12.72 -14.56 -0.85
CA GLN A 98 12.62 -15.66 -1.82
C GLN A 98 12.68 -15.21 -3.29
N THR A 99 12.81 -13.91 -3.58
CA THR A 99 12.61 -13.39 -4.94
C THR A 99 13.92 -12.99 -5.63
N HIS A 100 14.24 -13.67 -6.73
CA HIS A 100 15.50 -13.52 -7.47
C HIS A 100 15.57 -12.25 -8.34
N GLN A 101 16.82 -11.79 -8.52
CA GLN A 101 17.18 -10.57 -9.23
C GLN A 101 16.77 -10.54 -10.72
N PRO A 102 16.46 -9.36 -11.30
CA PRO A 102 15.93 -9.28 -12.65
C PRO A 102 17.00 -9.12 -13.75
N SER A 103 16.81 -9.81 -14.89
CA SER A 103 17.64 -9.74 -16.11
C SER A 103 17.10 -8.75 -17.18
N LYS A 104 17.89 -8.46 -18.23
CA LYS A 104 17.79 -7.32 -19.16
C LYS A 104 16.67 -7.42 -20.23
N ASN A 105 15.82 -6.38 -20.37
CA ASN A 105 15.66 -5.53 -21.56
C ASN A 105 14.44 -4.57 -21.57
N SER A 106 14.57 -3.54 -22.43
CA SER A 106 13.57 -2.71 -23.14
C SER A 106 12.90 -1.49 -22.45
N ARG A 107 13.16 -0.31 -23.04
CA ARG A 107 12.64 1.03 -22.71
C ARG A 107 11.36 1.36 -23.48
N ARG A 108 10.36 1.91 -22.80
CA ARG A 108 9.29 2.74 -23.42
C ARG A 108 9.44 4.19 -22.98
N LYS A 109 9.31 5.12 -23.94
CA LYS A 109 9.42 6.58 -23.72
C LYS A 109 8.03 7.18 -23.50
N GLY A 110 7.73 7.53 -22.24
CA GLY A 110 6.62 8.39 -21.82
C GLY A 110 7.08 9.26 -20.64
N LYS A 111 6.36 10.34 -20.30
CA LYS A 111 6.69 11.21 -19.15
C LYS A 111 6.36 10.48 -17.85
N LEU A 112 7.39 10.06 -17.11
CA LEU A 112 7.26 9.27 -15.88
C LEU A 112 6.68 10.08 -14.72
N GLY A 113 5.83 9.45 -13.89
CA GLY A 113 5.42 9.95 -12.57
C GLY A 113 6.60 9.97 -11.59
N LYS A 114 6.44 10.51 -10.38
CA LYS A 114 7.59 10.63 -9.45
C LYS A 114 8.12 9.28 -9.04
N PHE A 115 7.23 8.33 -8.76
CA PHE A 115 7.60 6.94 -8.56
C PHE A 115 8.37 6.39 -9.78
N GLY A 116 7.84 6.62 -10.99
CA GLY A 116 8.48 6.18 -12.22
C GLY A 116 9.87 6.78 -12.43
N GLN A 117 10.08 8.04 -12.04
CA GLN A 117 11.39 8.71 -12.10
C GLN A 117 12.40 8.07 -11.14
N ILE A 118 12.03 7.89 -9.87
CA ILE A 118 12.86 7.22 -8.86
C ILE A 118 13.24 5.84 -9.35
N ILE A 119 12.24 5.03 -9.70
CA ILE A 119 12.42 3.63 -10.04
C ILE A 119 13.20 3.47 -11.36
N SER A 120 13.03 4.37 -12.34
CA SER A 120 13.80 4.33 -13.60
C SER A 120 15.31 4.46 -13.44
N GLN A 121 15.81 5.01 -12.32
CA GLN A 121 17.24 5.10 -12.02
C GLN A 121 17.83 3.75 -11.61
N TYR A 122 17.00 2.87 -11.05
CA TYR A 122 17.36 1.53 -10.58
C TYR A 122 16.94 0.44 -11.58
N LEU A 123 16.12 0.79 -12.57
CA LEU A 123 15.58 -0.14 -13.56
C LEU A 123 16.28 -0.09 -14.91
N ASN A 124 17.13 -1.10 -15.12
CA ASN A 124 17.56 -1.45 -16.47
C ASN A 124 16.46 -2.19 -17.27
N SER A 125 15.37 -2.68 -16.64
CA SER A 125 14.19 -3.29 -17.30
C SER A 125 12.93 -3.31 -16.44
N GLN A 126 11.80 -2.81 -16.96
CA GLN A 126 10.49 -2.75 -16.26
C GLN A 126 9.78 -4.12 -16.16
N SER A 127 9.97 -5.02 -17.13
CA SER A 127 9.31 -6.33 -17.15
C SER A 127 9.82 -7.25 -16.07
N SER A 128 11.12 -7.20 -15.80
CA SER A 128 11.79 -8.13 -14.89
C SER A 128 11.53 -7.75 -13.44
N LEU A 129 11.36 -6.46 -13.14
CA LEU A 129 10.95 -6.00 -11.81
C LEU A 129 9.50 -6.36 -11.51
N ALA A 130 8.56 -6.16 -12.45
CA ALA A 130 7.17 -6.60 -12.27
C ALA A 130 7.07 -8.09 -11.92
N GLN A 131 7.88 -8.91 -12.59
CA GLN A 131 8.00 -10.34 -12.32
C GLN A 131 8.65 -10.64 -10.95
N ALA A 132 9.71 -9.91 -10.58
CA ALA A 132 10.42 -10.04 -9.31
C ALA A 132 9.66 -9.49 -8.09
N ILE A 133 8.57 -8.75 -8.28
CA ILE A 133 7.70 -8.28 -7.19
C ILE A 133 6.33 -8.98 -7.19
N GLY A 134 6.16 -10.01 -8.03
CA GLY A 134 4.87 -10.70 -8.19
C GLY A 134 3.73 -9.81 -8.69
N MET A 135 4.04 -8.64 -9.27
CA MET A 135 3.06 -7.65 -9.73
C MET A 135 2.78 -7.82 -11.22
N ASP A 136 1.51 -7.68 -11.58
CA ASP A 136 1.11 -7.62 -12.97
C ASP A 136 1.86 -6.50 -13.73
N LYS A 137 2.38 -6.83 -14.92
CA LYS A 137 3.18 -5.90 -15.74
C LYS A 137 2.38 -4.67 -16.17
N ASN A 138 1.07 -4.80 -16.38
CA ASN A 138 0.23 -3.65 -16.73
C ASN A 138 0.00 -2.76 -15.51
N LYS A 139 -0.21 -3.35 -14.33
CA LYS A 139 -0.25 -2.63 -13.06
C LYS A 139 1.06 -1.86 -12.83
N PHE A 140 2.21 -2.53 -12.93
CA PHE A 140 3.52 -1.89 -12.81
C PHE A 140 3.71 -0.76 -13.83
N GLY A 141 3.33 -1.01 -15.09
CA GLY A 141 3.33 -0.02 -16.15
C GLY A 141 2.51 1.23 -15.80
N ARG A 142 1.30 1.08 -15.23
CA ARG A 142 0.48 2.22 -14.78
C ARG A 142 1.13 3.00 -13.63
N LEU A 143 1.71 2.31 -12.65
CA LEU A 143 2.39 2.97 -11.52
C LEU A 143 3.58 3.83 -11.96
N MET A 144 4.29 3.46 -13.03
CA MET A 144 5.36 4.29 -13.61
C MET A 144 4.88 5.66 -14.11
N TYR A 145 3.58 5.83 -14.38
CA TYR A 145 3.01 7.05 -14.95
C TYR A 145 1.96 7.71 -14.06
N SER A 146 1.45 7.03 -13.03
CA SER A 146 0.48 7.58 -12.08
C SER A 146 0.78 7.14 -10.66
N ASP A 147 1.01 8.13 -9.80
CA ASP A 147 1.30 7.92 -8.37
C ASP A 147 0.01 7.64 -7.55
N SER A 148 -1.19 7.90 -8.11
CA SER A 148 -2.46 7.85 -7.38
C SER A 148 -2.98 6.45 -7.07
N GLU A 149 -2.49 5.42 -7.76
CA GLU A 149 -2.93 4.03 -7.60
C GLU A 149 -1.91 3.16 -6.84
N ILE A 150 -0.83 3.76 -6.33
CA ILE A 150 0.21 3.03 -5.61
C ILE A 150 -0.35 2.52 -4.28
N ILE A 151 -0.38 1.20 -4.11
CA ILE A 151 -0.69 0.56 -2.83
C ILE A 151 0.56 0.63 -1.95
N ALA A 152 0.40 0.98 -0.67
CA ALA A 152 1.52 1.19 0.24
C ALA A 152 2.38 -0.08 0.42
N LEU A 153 1.74 -1.25 0.48
CA LEU A 153 2.43 -2.55 0.54
C LEU A 153 3.29 -2.80 -0.70
N ASP A 154 2.77 -2.50 -1.89
CA ASP A 154 3.51 -2.67 -3.14
C ASP A 154 4.78 -1.80 -3.14
N LEU A 155 4.66 -0.56 -2.65
CA LEU A 155 5.80 0.34 -2.52
C LEU A 155 6.81 -0.17 -1.49
N TYR A 156 6.35 -0.66 -0.34
CA TYR A 156 7.19 -1.22 0.71
C TYR A 156 8.06 -2.37 0.19
N ILE A 157 7.42 -3.38 -0.41
CA ILE A 157 8.10 -4.53 -1.02
C ILE A 157 9.14 -4.05 -2.04
N LEU A 158 8.77 -3.09 -2.88
CA LEU A 158 9.66 -2.60 -3.91
C LEU A 158 10.87 -1.87 -3.34
N THR A 159 10.67 -1.02 -2.34
CA THR A 159 11.79 -0.31 -1.69
C THR A 159 12.75 -1.28 -1.02
N LYS A 160 12.26 -2.35 -0.37
CA LYS A 160 13.11 -3.40 0.21
C LYS A 160 13.92 -4.13 -0.86
N LEU A 161 13.28 -4.56 -1.95
CA LEU A 161 13.96 -5.27 -3.04
C LEU A 161 15.01 -4.43 -3.76
N LEU A 162 14.81 -3.12 -3.82
CA LEU A 162 15.75 -2.18 -4.44
C LEU A 162 16.74 -1.58 -3.43
N ASN A 163 16.70 -1.99 -2.16
CA ASN A 163 17.49 -1.43 -1.07
C ASN A 163 17.38 0.11 -0.99
N LEU A 164 16.15 0.61 -1.11
CA LEU A 164 15.79 2.02 -0.99
C LEU A 164 15.17 2.31 0.37
N ASP A 165 15.37 3.53 0.85
CA ASP A 165 14.68 4.03 2.03
C ASP A 165 13.20 4.32 1.71
N PHE A 166 12.29 3.65 2.43
CA PHE A 166 10.85 3.74 2.15
C PHE A 166 10.30 5.14 2.43
N LYS A 167 10.74 5.79 3.51
CA LYS A 167 10.38 7.16 3.86
C LYS A 167 10.76 8.13 2.76
N LEU A 168 12.01 8.11 2.27
CA LEU A 168 12.47 9.02 1.22
C LEU A 168 11.67 8.86 -0.08
N VAL A 169 11.38 7.62 -0.49
CA VAL A 169 10.56 7.35 -1.68
C VAL A 169 9.13 7.85 -1.48
N THR A 170 8.56 7.58 -0.30
CA THR A 170 7.20 8.00 0.05
C THR A 170 7.08 9.53 0.10
N GLU A 171 8.05 10.23 0.71
CA GLU A 171 8.11 11.70 0.77
C GLU A 171 8.33 12.33 -0.59
N ALA A 172 9.11 11.72 -1.49
CA ALA A 172 9.24 12.21 -2.85
C ALA A 172 7.87 12.20 -3.58
N ILE A 173 7.11 11.11 -3.44
CA ILE A 173 5.78 10.95 -4.03
C ILE A 173 4.76 11.88 -3.35
N CYS A 174 4.63 11.79 -2.02
CA CYS A 174 3.55 12.34 -1.23
C CYS A 174 3.88 13.65 -0.51
N GLY A 175 5.11 14.16 -0.61
CA GLY A 175 5.61 15.32 0.15
C GLY A 175 4.79 16.61 -0.03
N HIS A 176 4.05 16.69 -1.13
CA HIS A 176 3.13 17.78 -1.43
C HIS A 176 1.80 17.72 -0.68
N LEU A 177 1.52 16.63 0.05
CA LEU A 177 0.32 16.46 0.86
C LEU A 177 0.56 17.02 2.27
N TYR A 178 -0.36 17.87 2.71
CA TYR A 178 -0.35 18.54 4.00
C TYR A 178 -1.56 18.12 4.83
N LEU A 179 -1.42 18.17 6.15
CA LEU A 179 -2.53 18.02 7.06
C LEU A 179 -3.44 19.25 6.96
N ASN A 180 -4.71 19.08 7.33
CA ASN A 180 -5.68 20.16 7.37
C ASN A 180 -5.21 21.28 8.30
N SER A 181 -5.46 22.54 7.91
CA SER A 181 -5.22 23.71 8.76
C SER A 181 -6.08 23.66 10.03
N ALA A 182 -5.71 24.42 11.06
CA ALA A 182 -6.50 24.50 12.28
C ALA A 182 -7.96 24.93 12.02
N GLU A 183 -8.17 25.85 11.07
CA GLU A 183 -9.48 26.30 10.63
C GLU A 183 -10.30 25.16 10.00
N GLU A 184 -9.71 24.40 9.09
CA GLU A 184 -10.40 23.26 8.46
C GLU A 184 -10.65 22.14 9.46
N GLN A 185 -9.71 21.87 10.37
CA GLN A 185 -9.91 20.92 11.46
C GLN A 185 -11.11 21.31 12.33
N GLN A 186 -11.24 22.59 12.69
CA GLN A 186 -12.37 23.07 13.49
C GLN A 186 -13.69 22.93 12.72
N ARG A 187 -13.72 23.31 11.43
CA ARG A 187 -14.89 23.13 10.57
C ARG A 187 -15.32 21.66 10.50
N LEU A 188 -14.38 20.71 10.40
CA LEU A 188 -14.68 19.28 10.38
C LEU A 188 -15.21 18.79 11.73
N ARG A 189 -14.71 19.33 12.86
CA ARG A 189 -15.24 19.04 14.21
C ARG A 189 -16.69 19.52 14.35
N ASP A 190 -16.98 20.74 13.92
CA ASP A 190 -18.33 21.32 13.99
C ASP A 190 -19.31 20.53 13.13
N LYS A 191 -18.90 20.18 11.90
CA LYS A 191 -19.68 19.33 11.01
C LYS A 191 -19.96 17.96 11.64
N TYR A 192 -18.94 17.33 12.21
CA TYR A 192 -19.05 16.04 12.86
C TYR A 192 -20.02 16.08 14.05
N GLN A 193 -19.94 17.13 14.87
CA GLN A 193 -20.84 17.34 16.00
C GLN A 193 -22.29 17.51 15.55
N ALA A 194 -22.54 18.34 14.52
CA ALA A 194 -23.88 18.51 13.95
C ALA A 194 -24.46 17.19 13.40
N GLU A 195 -23.64 16.34 12.79
CA GLU A 195 -24.07 15.01 12.33
C GLU A 195 -24.44 14.07 13.48
N LEU A 196 -23.72 14.13 14.61
CA LEU A 196 -24.04 13.37 15.81
C LEU A 196 -25.36 13.81 16.44
N ASP A 197 -25.58 15.13 16.55
CA ASP A 197 -26.79 15.71 17.12
C ASP A 197 -28.02 15.39 16.24
N ALA A 198 -27.89 15.48 14.92
CA ALA A 198 -28.93 15.09 13.99
C ALA A 198 -29.28 13.59 14.08
N LYS A 199 -28.28 12.72 14.25
CA LYS A 199 -28.51 11.27 14.46
C LYS A 199 -29.21 11.00 15.78
N LYS A 200 -28.84 11.70 16.86
CA LYS A 200 -29.49 11.59 18.17
C LYS A 200 -30.96 12.01 18.09
N ALA A 201 -31.25 13.18 17.52
CA ALA A 201 -32.61 13.67 17.35
C ALA A 201 -33.51 12.70 16.55
N LYS A 202 -32.98 12.08 15.47
CA LYS A 202 -33.72 11.06 14.72
C LYS A 202 -34.04 9.82 15.55
N ARG A 203 -33.11 9.35 16.38
CA ARG A 203 -33.34 8.20 17.27
C ARG A 203 -34.40 8.50 18.32
N ASP A 204 -34.35 9.70 18.90
CA ASP A 204 -35.28 10.11 19.94
C ASP A 204 -36.70 10.31 19.37
N ALA A 205 -36.82 10.88 18.17
CA ALA A 205 -38.10 10.98 17.45
C ALA A 205 -38.67 9.63 17.01
N GLY A 206 -37.81 8.64 16.71
CA GLY A 206 -38.23 7.27 16.39
C GLY A 206 -38.81 6.53 17.60
N LYS A 207 -38.23 6.72 18.79
CA LYS A 207 -38.69 6.12 20.05
C LYS A 207 -40.00 6.69 20.60
N GLN A 208 -40.38 7.90 20.19
CA GLN A 208 -41.66 8.50 20.59
C GLN A 208 -42.85 8.02 19.75
N LYS A 209 -42.61 7.25 18.67
CA LYS A 209 -43.65 6.70 17.78
C LYS A 209 -43.90 5.20 17.98
N GLU A 210 -43.17 4.56 18.88
CA GLU A 210 -43.39 3.19 19.37
C GLU A 210 -44.08 3.22 20.72
#